data_AF-A0A370K3I7-F1
#
_entry.id   AF-A0A370K3I7-F1
#
_cell.length_a   1.000
_cell.length_b   1.000
_cell.length_c   1.000
_cell.angle_alpha   90.00
_cell.angle_beta   90.00
_cell.angle_gamma   90.00
#
_symmetry.space_group_name_H-M   'P 1'
#
loop_
_entity.id
_entity.type
_entity.pdbx_description
1 polymer ?
#
loop_
_entity_poly.entity_id
_entity_poly.type
_entity_poly.pdbx_seq_one_letter_code
_entity_poly.pdbx_strand_id
1 'polypeptide(L)'
;MQGRLAPDRLARTLIYAGIAGFVWFFFFQPSHFGATLSVTAMVGAGMVQYQPKPLVIPLYAFVLAALVLLQFVAQALGIGGEPTAALLGSLLGLGLPYLSYRIRP
;
A
#
# COMPACT_ATOMS: atom_id res chain seq x y z
N MET A 1 -29.10 -3.53 -5.16
CA MET A 1 -28.32 -3.52 -3.91
C MET A 1 -26.96 -4.23 -4.14
N GLN A 2 -25.94 -3.55 -4.68
CA GLN A 2 -24.60 -4.11 -4.93
C GLN A 2 -23.58 -3.46 -3.99
N GLY A 3 -23.66 -3.81 -2.71
CA GLY A 3 -23.11 -2.97 -1.64
C GLY A 3 -21.80 -3.40 -0.98
N ARG A 4 -21.25 -4.61 -1.23
CA ARG A 4 -20.38 -5.20 -0.20
C ARG A 4 -18.87 -5.19 -0.43
N LEU A 5 -18.34 -5.20 -1.65
CA LEU A 5 -16.89 -5.16 -1.89
C LEU A 5 -16.57 -4.56 -3.28
N ALA A 6 -16.83 -3.26 -3.45
CA ALA A 6 -16.30 -2.58 -4.63
C ALA A 6 -14.79 -2.43 -4.44
N PRO A 7 -13.94 -3.00 -5.30
CA PRO A 7 -12.48 -2.95 -5.14
C PRO A 7 -11.98 -1.50 -5.05
N ASP A 8 -12.62 -0.55 -5.72
CA ASP A 8 -12.33 0.89 -5.59
C ASP A 8 -12.60 1.45 -4.18
N ARG A 9 -13.67 1.00 -3.52
CA ARG A 9 -13.98 1.42 -2.14
C ARG A 9 -12.93 0.86 -1.19
N LEU A 10 -12.54 -0.40 -1.38
CA LEU A 10 -11.54 -1.05 -0.56
C LEU A 10 -10.16 -0.40 -0.74
N ALA A 11 -9.76 -0.14 -1.99
CA ALA A 11 -8.56 0.63 -2.31
C ALA A 11 -8.59 2.01 -1.64
N ARG A 12 -9.69 2.74 -1.75
CA ARG A 12 -9.85 4.06 -1.11
C ARG A 12 -9.76 3.98 0.42
N THR A 13 -10.39 2.99 1.05
CA THR A 13 -10.28 2.80 2.51
C THR A 13 -8.86 2.45 2.93
N LEU A 14 -8.12 1.65 2.15
CA LEU A 14 -6.72 1.34 2.43
C LEU A 14 -5.81 2.56 2.26
N ILE A 15 -6.10 3.42 1.27
CA ILE A 15 -5.41 4.70 1.13
C ILE A 15 -5.62 5.54 2.40
N TYR A 16 -6.86 5.73 2.86
CA TYR A 16 -7.13 6.50 4.08
C TYR A 16 -6.52 5.84 5.33
N ALA A 17 -6.58 4.52 5.43
CA ALA A 17 -5.96 3.77 6.53
C ALA A 17 -4.43 3.93 6.53
N GLY A 18 -3.79 3.94 5.36
CA GLY A 18 -2.36 4.18 5.23
C GLY A 18 -1.97 5.62 5.58
N ILE A 19 -2.78 6.62 5.21
CA ILE A 19 -2.57 8.01 5.65
C ILE A 19 -2.67 8.11 7.18
N ALA A 20 -3.76 7.58 7.75
CA ALA A 20 -3.98 7.60 9.21
C ALA A 20 -2.89 6.83 9.97
N GLY A 21 -2.51 5.65 9.46
CA GLY A 21 -1.44 4.84 10.01
C GLY A 21 -0.09 5.54 9.96
N PHE A 22 0.24 6.20 8.84
CA PHE A 22 1.46 7.00 8.74
C PHE A 22 1.47 8.14 9.77
N VAL A 23 0.39 8.92 9.87
CA VAL A 23 0.29 10.00 10.86
C VAL A 23 0.45 9.45 12.28
N TRP A 24 -0.19 8.33 12.61
CA TRP A 24 -0.08 7.72 13.93
C TRP A 24 1.34 7.24 14.24
N PHE A 25 1.91 6.41 13.37
CA PHE A 25 3.22 5.80 13.58
C PHE A 25 4.40 6.75 13.39
N PHE A 26 4.18 7.91 12.77
CA PHE A 26 5.20 8.94 12.64
C PHE A 26 5.17 9.94 13.80
N PHE A 27 3.98 10.40 14.22
CA PHE A 27 3.87 11.48 15.21
C PHE A 27 3.55 11.03 16.64
N PHE A 28 2.72 10.00 16.82
CA PHE A 28 2.21 9.62 18.15
C PHE A 28 2.94 8.41 18.73
N GLN A 29 3.23 7.42 17.91
CA GLN A 29 3.95 6.22 18.31
C GLN A 29 5.04 5.88 17.28
N PRO A 30 6.21 6.54 17.36
CA PRO A 30 7.30 6.38 16.41
C PRO A 30 7.64 4.91 16.16
N SER A 31 7.33 4.43 14.96
CA SER A 31 7.59 3.07 14.52
C SER A 31 7.99 3.07 13.04
N HIS A 32 9.25 2.74 12.76
CA HIS A 32 9.78 2.65 11.41
C HIS A 32 9.01 1.60 10.59
N PHE A 33 8.73 0.46 11.22
CA PHE A 33 7.90 -0.60 10.65
C PHE A 33 6.49 -0.10 10.32
N GLY A 34 5.79 0.51 11.28
CA GLY A 34 4.40 0.95 11.11
C GLY A 34 4.26 2.05 10.05
N ALA A 35 5.17 3.02 10.04
CA ALA A 35 5.19 4.09 9.05
C ALA A 35 5.45 3.53 7.63
N THR A 36 6.45 2.66 7.49
CA THR A 36 6.82 2.05 6.20
C THR A 36 5.67 1.21 5.64
N LEU A 37 5.07 0.35 6.47
CA LEU A 37 3.92 -0.48 6.10
C LEU A 37 2.72 0.38 5.67
N SER A 38 2.45 1.47 6.39
CA SER A 38 1.31 2.36 6.09
C SER A 38 1.48 3.06 4.75
N VAL A 39 2.70 3.55 4.46
CA VAL A 39 3.00 4.24 3.20
C VAL A 39 2.97 3.27 2.01
N THR A 40 3.61 2.09 2.11
CA THR A 40 3.60 1.14 1.00
C THR A 40 2.22 0.51 0.78
N ALA A 41 1.41 0.34 1.82
CA ALA A 41 0.01 -0.06 1.69
C ALA A 41 -0.84 1.00 0.99
N MET A 42 -0.67 2.27 1.34
CA MET A 42 -1.34 3.39 0.69
C MET A 42 -1.01 3.47 -0.80
N VAL A 43 0.29 3.44 -1.14
CA VAL A 43 0.75 3.55 -2.53
C VAL A 43 0.33 2.31 -3.33
N GLY A 44 0.43 1.12 -2.73
CA GLY A 44 -0.05 -0.13 -3.32
C GLY A 44 -1.54 -0.07 -3.65
N ALA A 45 -2.37 0.38 -2.70
CA ALA A 45 -3.82 0.53 -2.92
C ALA A 45 -4.17 1.53 -4.02
N GLY A 46 -3.35 2.58 -4.20
CA GLY A 46 -3.51 3.56 -5.28
C GLY A 46 -3.01 3.09 -6.65
N MET A 47 -2.29 1.97 -6.73
CA MET A 47 -1.62 1.55 -7.96
C MET A 47 -2.57 1.10 -9.07
N VAL A 48 -3.74 0.57 -8.72
CA VAL A 48 -4.71 0.02 -9.68
C VAL A 48 -6.03 0.76 -9.55
N GLN A 49 -6.53 1.29 -10.67
CA GLN A 49 -7.89 1.82 -10.76
C GLN A 49 -8.81 0.72 -11.29
N TYR A 50 -9.94 0.45 -10.62
CA TYR A 50 -10.80 -0.70 -10.94
C TYR A 50 -12.04 -0.35 -11.76
N GLN A 51 -12.10 0.82 -12.43
CA GLN A 51 -13.24 1.21 -13.30
C GLN A 51 -12.78 1.88 -14.61
N PRO A 52 -13.29 1.46 -15.80
CA PRO A 52 -14.16 0.30 -16.08
C PRO A 52 -13.42 -1.05 -16.18
N LYS A 53 -12.09 -1.05 -16.22
CA LYS A 53 -11.21 -2.24 -16.22
C LYS A 53 -10.02 -1.96 -15.30
N PRO A 54 -9.40 -2.98 -14.67
CA PRO A 54 -8.22 -2.78 -13.85
C PRO A 54 -7.09 -2.18 -14.68
N LEU A 55 -6.73 -0.93 -14.39
CA LEU A 55 -5.64 -0.22 -15.05
C LEU A 55 -4.57 0.12 -14.01
N VAL A 56 -3.36 -0.38 -14.25
CA VAL A 56 -2.18 -0.07 -13.44
C VAL A 56 -1.74 1.34 -13.78
N ILE A 57 -1.64 2.21 -12.79
CA ILE A 57 -1.11 3.56 -12.95
C ILE A 57 0.43 3.48 -12.91
N PRO A 58 1.15 3.75 -14.02
CA PRO A 58 2.60 3.55 -14.09
C PRO A 58 3.37 4.34 -13.04
N LEU A 59 2.92 5.56 -12.73
CA LEU A 59 3.53 6.41 -11.72
C LEU A 59 3.53 5.73 -10.34
N TYR A 60 2.38 5.19 -9.91
CA TYR A 60 2.29 4.53 -8.60
C TYR A 60 3.07 3.22 -8.56
N ALA A 61 3.13 2.49 -9.68
CA ALA A 61 3.96 1.28 -9.78
C ALA A 61 5.45 1.62 -9.62
N PHE A 62 5.91 2.69 -10.29
CA PHE A 62 7.29 3.17 -10.15
C PHE A 62 7.58 3.64 -8.71
N VAL A 63 6.68 4.44 -8.12
CA VAL A 63 6.83 4.92 -6.73
C VAL A 63 6.88 3.75 -5.75
N LEU A 64 6.00 2.76 -5.89
CA LEU A 64 6.00 1.59 -5.01
C LEU A 64 7.30 0.79 -5.15
N ALA A 65 7.76 0.54 -6.38
CA ALA A 65 9.01 -0.16 -6.64
C ALA A 65 10.21 0.60 -6.05
N ALA A 66 10.25 1.93 -6.23
CA ALA A 66 11.29 2.78 -5.66
C ALA A 66 11.27 2.73 -4.12
N LEU A 67 10.09 2.83 -3.49
CA LEU A 67 9.94 2.75 -2.04
C LEU A 67 10.43 1.40 -1.49
N VAL A 68 10.05 0.29 -2.12
CA VAL A 68 10.51 -1.05 -1.70
C VAL A 68 12.03 -1.16 -1.89
N LEU A 69 12.55 -0.76 -3.05
CA LEU A 69 13.99 -0.81 -3.32
C LEU A 69 14.79 0.04 -2.34
N LEU A 70 14.31 1.24 -2.02
CA LEU A 70 14.94 2.13 -1.03
C LEU A 70 15.02 1.47 0.34
N GLN A 71 14.03 0.66 0.74
CA GLN A 71 14.07 -0.06 2.03
C GLN A 71 15.13 -1.17 2.03
N PHE A 72 15.30 -1.87 0.91
CA PHE A 72 16.40 -2.84 0.75
C PHE A 72 17.78 -2.16 0.75
N VAL A 73 17.92 -1.05 0.02
CA VAL A 73 19.16 -0.27 -0.01
C VAL A 73 19.47 0.30 1.38
N ALA A 74 18.48 0.84 2.07
CA ALA A 74 18.62 1.35 3.43
C ALA A 74 19.02 0.25 4.42
N GLN A 75 18.48 -0.95 4.29
CA GLN A 75 18.89 -2.09 5.10
C GLN A 75 20.33 -2.51 4.78
N ALA A 76 20.70 -2.59 3.50
CA ALA A 76 22.05 -2.95 3.07
C ALA A 76 23.12 -1.95 3.52
N LEU A 77 22.76 -0.66 3.61
CA LEU A 77 23.63 0.42 4.10
C LEU A 77 23.60 0.59 5.63
N GLY A 78 22.77 -0.18 6.35
CA GLY A 78 22.69 -0.12 7.81
C GLY A 78 22.00 1.13 8.37
N ILE A 79 21.22 1.85 7.56
CA ILE A 79 20.53 3.10 7.95
C ILE A 79 19.07 2.88 8.39
N GLY A 80 18.72 1.66 8.81
CA GLY A 80 17.41 1.35 9.40
C GLY A 80 16.29 1.08 8.39
N GLY A 81 16.61 0.41 7.27
CA GLY A 81 15.60 -0.04 6.30
C GLY A 81 14.73 -1.19 6.81
N GLU A 82 13.43 -1.14 6.48
CA GLU A 82 12.39 -2.09 6.89
C GLU A 82 11.73 -2.78 5.67
N PRO A 83 12.46 -3.62 4.90
CA PRO A 83 11.91 -4.21 3.67
C PRO A 83 10.79 -5.21 3.92
N THR A 84 10.77 -5.86 5.08
CA THR A 84 9.65 -6.72 5.48
C THR A 84 8.35 -5.92 5.60
N ALA A 85 8.39 -4.75 6.25
CA ALA A 85 7.27 -3.83 6.34
C ALA A 85 6.86 -3.32 4.95
N ALA A 86 7.84 -2.98 4.12
CA ALA A 86 7.62 -2.49 2.77
C ALA A 86 6.88 -3.53 1.90
N LEU A 87 7.33 -4.79 1.92
CA LEU A 87 6.71 -5.90 1.21
C LEU A 87 5.32 -6.21 1.74
N LEU A 88 5.14 -6.27 3.06
CA LEU A 88 3.84 -6.51 3.68
C LEU A 88 2.83 -5.43 3.33
N GLY A 89 3.21 -4.16 3.47
CA GLY A 89 2.33 -3.05 3.09
C GLY A 89 1.99 -3.10 1.61
N SER A 90 2.98 -3.34 0.73
CA SER A 90 2.75 -3.50 -0.71
C SER A 90 1.77 -4.63 -1.04
N LEU A 91 1.94 -5.79 -0.38
CA LEU A 91 1.07 -6.95 -0.53
C LEU A 91 -0.35 -6.67 -0.02
N LEU A 92 -0.51 -5.94 1.08
CA LEU A 92 -1.83 -5.57 1.61
C LEU A 92 -2.51 -4.54 0.71
N GLY A 93 -1.78 -3.50 0.31
CA GLY A 93 -2.27 -2.43 -0.54
C GLY A 93 -2.73 -2.93 -1.91
N LEU A 94 -1.92 -3.78 -2.55
CA LEU A 94 -2.24 -4.34 -3.87
C LEU A 94 -3.14 -5.57 -3.81
N GLY A 95 -2.85 -6.45 -2.86
CA GLY A 95 -3.45 -7.77 -2.80
C GLY A 95 -4.90 -7.70 -2.38
N LEU A 96 -5.27 -6.89 -1.39
CA LEU A 96 -6.65 -6.85 -0.91
C LEU A 96 -7.64 -6.32 -1.96
N PRO A 97 -7.38 -5.20 -2.69
CA PRO A 97 -8.26 -4.76 -3.76
C PRO A 97 -8.28 -5.75 -4.95
N TYR A 98 -7.14 -6.37 -5.27
CA TYR A 98 -7.07 -7.36 -6.35
C TYR A 98 -7.86 -8.63 -6.03
N LEU A 99 -7.75 -9.15 -4.80
CA LEU A 99 -8.54 -10.29 -4.33
C LEU A 99 -10.04 -9.93 -4.32
N SER A 100 -10.39 -8.74 -3.85
CA SER A 100 -11.76 -8.23 -3.90
C SER A 100 -12.30 -8.14 -5.32
N TYR A 101 -11.47 -7.77 -6.30
CA TYR A 101 -11.86 -7.75 -7.71
C TYR A 101 -12.08 -9.17 -8.26
N ARG A 102 -11.19 -10.12 -7.92
CA ARG A 102 -11.23 -11.50 -8.45
C ARG A 102 -12.35 -12.35 -7.86
N ILE A 103 -12.75 -12.11 -6.62
CA ILE A 103 -13.81 -12.87 -5.93
C ILE A 103 -15.20 -12.28 -6.22
N ARG A 104 -15.27 -11.12 -6.90
CA ARG A 104 -16.54 -10.50 -7.27
C ARG A 104 -17.23 -11.35 -8.35
N PRO A 105 -18.48 -11.80 -8.12
CA PRO A 105 -19.25 -12.57 -9.10
C PRO A 105 -19.69 -11.72 -10.29
#